data_AF-A0A6J1NL47-F1
#
_entry.id   AF-A0A6J1NL47-F1
#
_cell.length_a   1.000
_cell.length_b   1.000
_cell.length_c   1.000
_cell.angle_alpha   90.00
_cell.angle_beta   90.00
_cell.angle_gamma   90.00
#
_symmetry.space_group_name_H-M   'P 1'
#
loop_
_entity.id
_entity.type
_entity.pdbx_description
1 polymer ?
#
loop_
_entity_poly.entity_id
_entity_poly.type
_entity_poly.pdbx_seq_one_letter_code
_entity_poly.pdbx_strand_id
1 'polypeptide(L)'
;MSDSSKLLEHSYVSPQCQYFVVRKKRLCRMTVKPGRHYCGEHEPEPKAEDGQDDTRIPCPNDPKHTCYARKLEKHLSICNARQHELPDYIVHNINAPSPQEDSSLSPRLPLSQTPLQKILQVIHKVNVLYDTYLKDSIVSVPEQPIHSALLQEFSEAGRTESSRRHLRQVSSLMHLMESERLVADNTAYVELGAGKGQLSYYVWQAWGATGARDSRVLLVDRAALRHKRDNKLRDSQQLAPVTRLRADLAHLLLERVPAVQHCAAVVGFAKHLCGVATDLALHCISASGVCGRVRGVVLAPCCHHRCERAAYPAAVLQDLGVDADDFNTLLGIVSWATCGDGRSRDRRKRDTNGSNGPHNADSNDASGTHNTDKHEAEEAHNTEDSEANELHDTDKLEAKEIHNIDSSEASGTQDHIKSDVLAPDEIAEELGSKHVALEREQRAAVGRRAKALLDWGRVLQLRARGFQARLVHYVPAGVSLENVCIVATKPI
;
A
#
# COMPACT_ATOMS: atom_id res chain seq x y z
N MET A 1 54.57 3.07 -34.04
CA MET A 1 54.70 4.23 -33.13
C MET A 1 53.32 4.66 -32.71
N SER A 2 53.18 5.08 -31.45
CA SER A 2 51.90 5.41 -30.81
C SER A 2 51.33 6.75 -31.27
N ASP A 3 50.01 6.82 -31.40
CA ASP A 3 49.28 8.07 -31.13
C ASP A 3 48.11 7.77 -30.19
N SER A 4 48.36 7.98 -28.90
CA SER A 4 47.39 7.77 -27.81
C SER A 4 46.62 9.06 -27.55
N SER A 5 45.63 9.35 -28.39
CA SER A 5 44.85 10.61 -28.32
C SER A 5 43.34 10.38 -28.43
N LYS A 6 42.82 9.34 -27.74
CA LYS A 6 41.37 9.18 -27.53
C LYS A 6 40.95 9.41 -26.07
N LEU A 7 40.47 10.63 -25.84
CA LEU A 7 39.35 10.96 -24.97
C LEU A 7 39.52 10.59 -23.48
N LEU A 8 40.29 11.42 -22.78
CA LEU A 8 39.99 11.74 -21.38
C LEU A 8 38.63 12.45 -21.33
N GLU A 9 37.54 11.70 -21.10
CA GLU A 9 36.30 12.28 -20.57
C GLU A 9 36.63 12.97 -19.25
N HIS A 10 36.85 14.29 -19.31
CA HIS A 10 36.84 15.11 -18.11
C HIS A 10 35.46 14.99 -17.50
N SER A 11 35.37 14.34 -16.35
CA SER A 11 34.20 14.39 -15.49
C SER A 11 33.99 15.84 -15.10
N TYR A 12 33.17 16.56 -15.88
CA TYR A 12 32.81 17.94 -15.59
C TYR A 12 31.99 17.92 -14.30
N VAL A 13 32.68 18.09 -13.18
CA VAL A 13 32.06 18.23 -11.87
C VAL A 13 31.26 19.52 -11.93
N SER A 14 29.97 19.38 -12.23
CA SER A 14 29.04 20.51 -12.25
C SER A 14 29.17 21.24 -10.92
N PRO A 15 29.53 22.54 -10.91
CA PRO A 15 29.83 23.24 -9.68
C PRO A 15 28.65 23.14 -8.72
N GLN A 16 28.95 23.03 -7.42
CA GLN A 16 27.95 22.88 -6.37
C GLN A 16 27.80 24.19 -5.57
N CYS A 17 26.63 24.36 -4.96
CA CYS A 17 26.28 25.55 -4.21
C CYS A 17 27.13 25.70 -2.95
N GLN A 18 27.78 26.86 -2.81
CA GLN A 18 28.68 27.18 -1.71
C GLN A 18 27.97 27.52 -0.37
N TYR A 19 26.64 27.42 -0.30
CA TYR A 19 25.89 27.67 0.93
C TYR A 19 26.03 26.53 1.94
N PHE A 20 26.37 26.86 3.19
CA PHE A 20 26.50 25.89 4.28
C PHE A 20 25.16 25.68 5.01
N VAL A 21 24.57 24.49 4.86
CA VAL A 21 23.30 24.13 5.49
C VAL A 21 23.56 23.74 6.94
N VAL A 22 23.48 24.71 7.85
CA VAL A 22 23.81 24.59 9.29
C VAL A 22 23.18 23.33 9.92
N ARG A 23 21.87 23.13 9.77
CA ARG A 23 21.15 21.95 10.33
C ARG A 23 21.65 20.59 9.84
N LYS A 24 22.32 20.55 8.67
CA LYS A 24 22.86 19.32 8.06
C LYS A 24 24.39 19.25 8.11
N LYS A 25 25.05 20.26 8.72
CA LYS A 25 26.51 20.40 8.84
C LYS A 25 27.29 20.14 7.52
N ARG A 26 26.73 20.56 6.38
CA ARG A 26 27.33 20.34 5.05
C ARG A 26 26.92 21.40 4.04
N LEU A 27 27.73 21.55 2.98
CA LEU A 27 27.38 22.36 1.82
C LEU A 27 26.13 21.83 1.10
N CYS A 28 25.43 22.74 0.43
CA CYS A 28 24.26 22.42 -0.37
C CYS A 28 24.65 21.59 -1.60
N ARG A 29 24.10 20.37 -1.73
CA ARG A 29 24.34 19.45 -2.87
C ARG A 29 23.70 19.89 -4.20
N MET A 30 23.06 21.07 -4.26
CA MET A 30 22.46 21.56 -5.50
C MET A 30 23.53 22.10 -6.43
N THR A 31 23.41 21.75 -7.72
CA THR A 31 24.27 22.27 -8.77
C THR A 31 23.98 23.74 -9.03
N VAL A 32 25.00 24.46 -9.49
CA VAL A 32 24.91 25.88 -9.84
C VAL A 32 25.15 26.07 -11.33
N LYS A 33 24.56 27.14 -11.88
CA LYS A 33 24.76 27.50 -13.29
C LYS A 33 26.24 27.89 -13.50
N PRO A 34 26.82 27.67 -14.69
CA PRO A 34 28.16 28.17 -15.02
C PRO A 34 28.29 29.66 -14.67
N GLY A 35 29.36 30.01 -13.95
CA GLY A 35 29.61 31.39 -13.49
C GLY A 35 28.80 31.85 -12.26
N ARG A 36 28.09 30.96 -11.55
CA ARG A 36 27.39 31.28 -10.28
C ARG A 36 27.96 30.47 -9.11
N HIS A 37 27.93 31.02 -7.90
CA HIS A 37 28.43 30.39 -6.67
C HIS A 37 27.34 29.67 -5.85
N TYR A 38 26.08 30.03 -6.07
CA TYR A 38 24.95 29.57 -5.26
C TYR A 38 23.81 29.04 -6.15
N CYS A 39 23.04 28.07 -5.63
CA CYS A 39 21.85 27.59 -6.34
C CYS A 39 20.73 28.62 -6.18
N GLY A 40 19.69 28.56 -7.02
CA GLY A 40 18.63 29.56 -7.03
C GLY A 40 17.90 29.76 -5.69
N GLU A 41 18.03 28.84 -4.74
CA GLU A 41 17.46 28.94 -3.38
C GLU A 41 18.38 29.62 -2.35
N HIS A 42 19.70 29.59 -2.56
CA HIS A 42 20.66 30.28 -1.70
C HIS A 42 21.42 31.39 -2.44
N GLU A 43 20.91 31.81 -3.61
CA GLU A 43 21.47 32.91 -4.37
C GLU A 43 21.26 34.22 -3.57
N PRO A 44 22.33 34.98 -3.27
CA PRO A 44 22.20 36.27 -2.58
C PRO A 44 21.20 37.17 -3.28
N GLU A 45 20.47 37.99 -2.53
CA GLU A 45 19.43 38.84 -3.07
C GLU A 45 20.00 39.73 -4.20
N PRO A 46 19.45 39.64 -5.42
CA PRO A 46 20.00 40.37 -6.55
C PRO A 46 19.58 41.83 -6.45
N LYS A 47 20.56 42.72 -6.31
CA LYS A 47 20.34 44.16 -6.44
C LYS A 47 19.79 44.47 -7.84
N ALA A 48 18.71 45.25 -7.91
CA ALA A 48 18.17 45.74 -9.17
C ALA A 48 19.02 46.89 -9.74
N GLU A 49 18.79 47.26 -11.01
CA GLU A 49 19.59 48.27 -11.73
C GLU A 49 19.41 49.70 -11.15
N ASP A 50 18.34 49.92 -10.39
CA ASP A 50 18.01 51.12 -9.61
C ASP A 50 18.53 51.07 -8.16
N GLY A 51 19.21 49.98 -7.77
CA GLY A 51 19.77 49.79 -6.43
C GLY A 51 18.79 49.29 -5.37
N GLN A 52 17.55 48.94 -5.72
CA GLN A 52 16.60 48.34 -4.77
C GLN A 52 16.83 46.82 -4.62
N ASP A 53 16.52 46.29 -3.43
CA ASP A 53 16.65 44.86 -3.15
C ASP A 53 15.45 44.08 -3.72
N ASP A 54 15.70 43.15 -4.65
CA ASP A 54 14.71 42.19 -5.17
C ASP A 54 14.41 41.14 -4.09
N THR A 55 13.60 41.53 -3.11
CA THR A 55 13.27 40.70 -1.94
C THR A 55 12.54 39.42 -2.34
N ARG A 56 12.85 38.32 -1.64
CA ARG A 56 12.08 37.08 -1.70
C ARG A 56 10.85 37.19 -0.80
N ILE A 57 9.66 37.08 -1.39
CA ILE A 57 8.37 37.02 -0.68
C ILE A 57 7.86 35.57 -0.61
N PRO A 58 7.11 35.18 0.44
CA PRO A 58 6.36 33.92 0.45
C PRO A 58 5.42 33.84 -0.76
N CYS A 59 5.26 32.66 -1.34
CA CYS A 59 4.32 32.49 -2.44
C CYS A 59 2.87 32.60 -1.95
N PRO A 60 2.01 33.41 -2.60
CA PRO A 60 0.59 33.50 -2.24
C PRO A 60 -0.18 32.18 -2.32
N ASN A 61 0.28 31.21 -3.11
CA ASN A 61 -0.36 29.90 -3.28
C ASN A 61 0.10 28.85 -2.25
N ASP A 62 1.33 28.97 -1.72
CA ASP A 62 1.87 28.14 -0.63
C ASP A 62 3.02 28.88 0.07
N PRO A 63 2.84 29.37 1.31
CA PRO A 63 3.87 30.13 2.01
C PRO A 63 5.12 29.31 2.39
N LYS A 64 5.13 27.98 2.16
CA LYS A 64 6.29 27.11 2.42
C LYS A 64 7.45 27.30 1.44
N HIS A 65 7.23 28.00 0.32
CA HIS A 65 8.31 28.43 -0.58
C HIS A 65 8.22 29.92 -0.89
N THR A 66 9.34 30.50 -1.32
CA THR A 66 9.43 31.93 -1.65
C THR A 66 9.75 32.16 -3.13
N CYS A 67 9.41 33.34 -3.63
CA CYS A 67 9.78 33.81 -4.96
C CYS A 67 10.20 35.29 -4.92
N TYR A 68 11.06 35.71 -5.85
CA TYR A 68 11.40 37.11 -6.03
C TYR A 68 10.16 37.96 -6.36
N ALA A 69 9.96 39.07 -5.67
CA ALA A 69 8.76 39.91 -5.80
C ALA A 69 8.49 40.32 -7.26
N ARG A 70 9.50 40.79 -8.00
CA ARG A 70 9.36 41.17 -9.42
C ARG A 70 9.05 39.99 -10.36
N LYS A 71 9.22 38.75 -9.89
CA LYS A 71 8.95 37.51 -10.64
C LYS A 71 7.67 36.83 -10.17
N LEU A 72 6.88 37.46 -9.28
CA LEU A 72 5.67 36.87 -8.71
C LEU A 72 4.69 36.40 -9.78
N GLU A 73 4.37 37.22 -10.77
CA GLU A 73 3.43 36.85 -11.85
C GLU A 73 3.92 35.63 -12.66
N LYS A 74 5.19 35.65 -13.07
CA LYS A 74 5.84 34.51 -13.75
C LYS A 74 5.90 33.28 -12.85
N HIS A 75 6.09 33.46 -11.55
CA HIS A 75 6.08 32.37 -10.58
C HIS A 75 4.68 31.77 -10.44
N LEU A 76 3.63 32.57 -10.25
CA LEU A 76 2.25 32.13 -10.11
C LEU A 76 1.78 31.33 -11.33
N SER A 77 2.19 31.70 -12.54
CA SER A 77 1.83 30.95 -13.76
C SER A 77 2.42 29.54 -13.84
N ILE A 78 3.60 29.31 -13.22
CA ILE A 78 4.32 28.02 -13.19
C ILE A 78 4.33 27.35 -11.80
N CYS A 79 3.62 27.91 -10.82
CA CYS A 79 3.69 27.47 -9.43
C CYS A 79 3.00 26.12 -9.24
N ASN A 80 3.69 25.14 -8.65
CA ASN A 80 3.10 23.82 -8.38
C ASN A 80 1.93 23.86 -7.37
N ALA A 81 1.82 24.93 -6.57
CA ALA A 81 0.72 25.16 -5.64
C ALA A 81 -0.44 25.96 -6.26
N ARG A 82 -0.34 26.36 -7.53
CA ARG A 82 -1.44 27.00 -8.27
C ARG A 82 -2.68 26.10 -8.22
N GLN A 83 -3.81 26.68 -7.83
CA GLN A 83 -5.10 26.00 -7.98
C GLN A 83 -5.39 25.83 -9.47
N HIS A 84 -5.49 24.58 -9.89
CA HIS A 84 -5.99 24.19 -11.21
C HIS A 84 -7.45 23.73 -11.06
N GLU A 85 -8.27 23.99 -12.07
CA GLU A 85 -9.57 23.32 -12.17
C GLU A 85 -9.34 21.81 -12.12
N LEU A 86 -9.96 21.15 -11.15
CA LEU A 86 -9.89 19.71 -11.01
C LEU A 86 -10.73 19.07 -12.12
N PRO A 87 -10.23 18.03 -12.80
CA PRO A 87 -11.04 17.27 -13.75
C PRO A 87 -12.32 16.74 -13.10
N ASP A 88 -13.37 16.57 -13.88
CA ASP A 88 -14.71 16.14 -13.45
C ASP A 88 -14.76 14.72 -12.83
N TYR A 89 -13.71 13.93 -13.02
CA TYR A 89 -13.46 12.63 -12.38
C TYR A 89 -12.72 12.73 -11.02
N ILE A 90 -12.38 13.92 -10.53
CA ILE A 90 -11.85 14.16 -9.19
C ILE A 90 -12.94 14.82 -8.33
N VAL A 91 -13.68 13.99 -7.59
CA VAL A 91 -14.76 14.41 -6.69
C VAL A 91 -14.32 14.15 -5.25
N HIS A 92 -14.17 15.21 -4.47
CA HIS A 92 -13.62 15.13 -3.11
C HIS A 92 -14.38 14.11 -2.24
N ASN A 93 -13.62 13.21 -1.61
CA ASN A 93 -14.10 12.14 -0.72
C ASN A 93 -15.19 11.20 -1.26
N ILE A 94 -15.42 11.10 -2.57
CA ILE A 94 -16.47 10.24 -3.14
C ILE A 94 -16.36 8.74 -2.81
N ASN A 95 -15.16 8.24 -2.49
CA ASN A 95 -14.91 6.85 -2.07
C ASN A 95 -14.52 6.72 -0.60
N ALA A 96 -14.40 7.84 0.11
CA ALA A 96 -14.09 7.88 1.54
C ALA A 96 -15.38 7.70 2.36
N PRO A 97 -15.30 7.23 3.62
CA PRO A 97 -16.46 7.18 4.51
C PRO A 97 -17.10 8.55 4.72
N SER A 98 -18.40 8.55 5.03
CA SER A 98 -19.11 9.79 5.32
C SER A 98 -18.64 10.37 6.67
N PRO A 99 -18.58 11.70 6.86
CA PRO A 99 -18.12 12.30 8.12
C PRO A 99 -19.02 12.03 9.33
N GLN A 100 -20.17 11.38 9.16
CA GLN A 100 -21.21 11.23 10.19
C GLN A 100 -21.24 9.84 10.85
N GLU A 101 -20.46 8.86 10.37
CA GLU A 101 -20.65 7.44 10.72
C GLU A 101 -19.72 6.86 11.81
N ASP A 102 -18.78 7.63 12.39
CA ASP A 102 -17.92 7.09 13.46
C ASP A 102 -17.47 8.17 14.47
N SER A 103 -18.42 8.72 15.25
CA SER A 103 -18.14 9.58 16.42
C SER A 103 -17.66 8.78 17.66
N SER A 104 -17.63 7.45 17.57
CA SER A 104 -17.25 6.51 18.64
C SER A 104 -15.87 5.87 18.43
N LEU A 105 -14.94 6.56 17.76
CA LEU A 105 -13.60 6.03 17.50
C LEU A 105 -12.75 5.97 18.78
N SER A 106 -12.78 4.82 19.47
CA SER A 106 -11.76 4.45 20.46
C SER A 106 -10.35 4.64 19.86
N PRO A 107 -9.46 5.43 20.48
CA PRO A 107 -8.10 5.61 19.96
C PRO A 107 -7.38 4.26 19.95
N ARG A 108 -6.73 3.94 18.82
CA ARG A 108 -6.10 2.63 18.64
C ARG A 108 -4.92 2.44 19.60
N LEU A 109 -5.15 1.64 20.64
CA LEU A 109 -4.10 1.23 21.56
C LEU A 109 -3.11 0.24 20.89
N PRO A 110 -1.79 0.40 21.09
CA PRO A 110 -0.81 -0.65 20.82
C PRO A 110 -1.11 -1.92 21.63
N LEU A 111 -0.78 -3.10 21.09
CA LEU A 111 -0.98 -4.38 21.80
C LEU A 111 -0.27 -4.46 23.16
N SER A 112 0.81 -3.70 23.37
CA SER A 112 1.50 -3.61 24.67
C SER A 112 0.70 -2.83 25.73
N GLN A 113 -0.36 -2.13 25.34
CA GLN A 113 -1.28 -1.39 26.19
C GLN A 113 -2.70 -2.00 26.19
N THR A 114 -2.95 -3.00 25.35
CA THR A 114 -4.23 -3.74 25.32
C THR A 114 -4.25 -4.80 26.44
N PRO A 115 -5.32 -4.90 27.26
CA PRO A 115 -5.42 -5.94 28.29
C PRO A 115 -5.28 -7.36 27.72
N LEU A 116 -4.53 -8.22 28.40
CA LEU A 116 -4.26 -9.60 27.95
C LEU A 116 -5.56 -10.39 27.68
N GLN A 117 -6.59 -10.22 28.52
CA GLN A 117 -7.88 -10.86 28.34
C GLN A 117 -8.55 -10.47 27.01
N LYS A 118 -8.56 -9.18 26.63
CA LYS A 118 -9.09 -8.71 25.32
C LYS A 118 -8.26 -9.26 24.16
N ILE A 119 -6.93 -9.33 24.30
CA ILE A 119 -6.07 -9.99 23.29
C ILE A 119 -6.48 -11.47 23.12
N LEU A 120 -6.61 -12.23 24.21
CA LEU A 120 -6.98 -13.65 24.18
C LEU A 120 -8.39 -13.87 23.61
N GLN A 121 -9.37 -13.03 23.98
CA GLN A 121 -10.73 -13.04 23.41
C GLN A 121 -10.70 -12.83 21.90
N VAL A 122 -9.96 -11.83 21.40
CA VAL A 122 -9.85 -11.57 19.95
C VAL A 122 -9.13 -12.70 19.23
N ILE A 123 -8.12 -13.33 19.84
CA ILE A 123 -7.46 -14.52 19.29
C ILE A 123 -8.44 -15.70 19.19
N HIS A 124 -9.30 -15.90 20.20
CA HIS A 124 -10.34 -16.92 20.17
C HIS A 124 -11.34 -16.64 19.04
N LYS A 125 -11.90 -15.42 18.94
CA LYS A 125 -12.79 -14.99 17.84
C LYS A 125 -12.14 -15.21 16.47
N VAL A 126 -10.87 -14.83 16.31
CA VAL A 126 -10.10 -15.03 15.06
C VAL A 126 -9.99 -16.51 14.69
N ASN A 127 -9.72 -17.38 15.66
CA ASN A 127 -9.60 -18.82 15.39
C ASN A 127 -10.95 -19.44 15.03
N VAL A 128 -12.01 -19.12 15.79
CA VAL A 128 -13.38 -19.61 15.52
C VAL A 128 -13.84 -19.17 14.13
N LEU A 129 -13.82 -17.87 13.81
CA LEU A 129 -14.25 -17.37 12.51
C LEU A 129 -13.41 -17.93 11.36
N TYR A 130 -12.10 -18.10 11.55
CA TYR A 130 -11.24 -18.70 10.53
C TYR A 130 -11.57 -20.19 10.30
N ASP A 131 -11.69 -20.97 11.37
CA ASP A 131 -11.96 -22.40 11.27
C ASP A 131 -13.40 -22.68 10.78
N THR A 132 -14.37 -21.79 11.05
CA THR A 132 -15.75 -21.88 10.53
C THR A 132 -15.88 -21.48 9.06
N TYR A 133 -15.24 -20.39 8.61
CA TYR A 133 -15.53 -19.77 7.31
C TYR A 133 -14.40 -19.82 6.27
N LEU A 134 -13.15 -20.05 6.68
CA LEU A 134 -11.97 -19.81 5.82
C LEU A 134 -11.00 -20.98 5.67
N LYS A 135 -10.83 -21.80 6.70
CA LYS A 135 -9.78 -22.83 6.79
C LYS A 135 -9.66 -23.69 5.54
N ASP A 136 -10.80 -24.14 5.00
CA ASP A 136 -10.86 -25.01 3.82
C ASP A 136 -11.31 -24.28 2.54
N SER A 137 -11.51 -22.94 2.61
CA SER A 137 -11.96 -22.13 1.45
C SER A 137 -10.83 -21.49 0.65
N ILE A 138 -9.66 -21.26 1.26
CA ILE A 138 -8.53 -20.55 0.62
C ILE A 138 -7.66 -21.55 -0.15
N VAL A 139 -8.00 -21.78 -1.41
CA VAL A 139 -7.27 -22.71 -2.27
C VAL A 139 -5.99 -22.09 -2.85
N SER A 140 -4.94 -22.90 -3.02
CA SER A 140 -3.75 -22.51 -3.78
C SER A 140 -4.02 -22.57 -5.27
N VAL A 141 -3.64 -21.52 -6.01
CA VAL A 141 -3.67 -21.57 -7.47
C VAL A 141 -2.58 -22.54 -7.97
N PRO A 142 -2.80 -23.29 -9.06
CA PRO A 142 -1.77 -24.14 -9.64
C PRO A 142 -0.52 -23.32 -10.04
N GLU A 143 0.68 -23.85 -9.79
CA GLU A 143 1.90 -23.21 -10.24
C GLU A 143 1.96 -23.16 -11.77
N GLN A 144 2.31 -22.01 -12.31
CA GLN A 144 2.41 -21.73 -13.74
C GLN A 144 3.86 -21.37 -14.10
N PRO A 145 4.30 -21.60 -15.36
CA PRO A 145 5.56 -21.07 -15.84
C PRO A 145 5.60 -19.54 -15.74
N ILE A 146 6.78 -18.94 -15.90
CA ILE A 146 6.88 -17.48 -15.95
C ILE A 146 6.22 -16.97 -17.23
N HIS A 147 5.21 -16.11 -17.06
CA HIS A 147 4.44 -15.49 -18.13
C HIS A 147 5.38 -14.85 -19.18
N SER A 148 5.08 -15.08 -20.47
CA SER A 148 5.93 -14.72 -21.61
C SER A 148 6.44 -13.27 -21.58
N ALA A 149 5.56 -12.29 -21.32
CA ALA A 149 5.92 -10.87 -21.20
C ALA A 149 6.96 -10.56 -20.10
N LEU A 150 7.09 -11.43 -19.09
CA LEU A 150 8.10 -11.33 -18.03
C LEU A 150 9.35 -12.16 -18.31
N LEU A 151 9.29 -13.15 -19.19
CA LEU A 151 10.31 -14.19 -19.31
C LEU A 151 11.71 -13.64 -19.60
N GLN A 152 11.82 -12.64 -20.49
CA GLN A 152 13.09 -11.97 -20.77
C GLN A 152 13.66 -11.31 -19.50
N GLU A 153 12.88 -10.45 -18.83
CA GLU A 153 13.34 -9.76 -17.61
C GLU A 153 13.58 -10.75 -16.46
N PHE A 154 12.82 -11.85 -16.37
CA PHE A 154 13.07 -12.90 -15.38
C PHE A 154 14.38 -13.64 -15.63
N SER A 155 14.80 -13.80 -16.89
CA SER A 155 15.94 -14.65 -17.26
C SER A 155 17.28 -13.93 -17.23
N GLU A 156 17.32 -12.60 -17.12
CA GLU A 156 18.59 -11.84 -17.14
C GLU A 156 19.54 -12.28 -16.00
N ALA A 157 20.82 -12.42 -16.35
CA ALA A 157 21.89 -12.79 -15.41
C ALA A 157 22.08 -11.73 -14.30
N GLY A 158 22.58 -12.15 -13.14
CA GLY A 158 22.82 -11.26 -12.00
C GLY A 158 21.59 -10.77 -11.24
N ARG A 159 20.36 -11.10 -11.67
CA ARG A 159 19.13 -10.72 -10.96
C ARG A 159 19.01 -11.40 -9.59
N THR A 160 18.86 -10.58 -8.55
CA THR A 160 18.68 -11.04 -7.16
C THR A 160 17.39 -11.85 -6.98
N GLU A 161 17.40 -12.82 -6.08
CA GLU A 161 16.22 -13.64 -5.76
C GLU A 161 15.05 -12.79 -5.22
N SER A 162 15.32 -11.69 -4.52
CA SER A 162 14.27 -10.72 -4.12
C SER A 162 13.55 -10.13 -5.35
N SER A 163 14.30 -9.71 -6.38
CA SER A 163 13.72 -9.24 -7.64
C SER A 163 12.96 -10.35 -8.36
N ARG A 164 13.49 -11.58 -8.39
CA ARG A 164 12.79 -12.76 -8.95
C ARG A 164 11.48 -13.04 -8.24
N ARG A 165 11.41 -12.93 -6.91
CA ARG A 165 10.15 -13.08 -6.14
C ARG A 165 9.12 -12.02 -6.49
N HIS A 166 9.51 -10.77 -6.72
CA HIS A 166 8.57 -9.76 -7.21
C HIS A 166 8.04 -10.09 -8.61
N LEU A 167 8.87 -10.62 -9.51
CA LEU A 167 8.44 -11.07 -10.84
C LEU A 167 7.52 -12.30 -10.78
N ARG A 168 7.81 -13.32 -9.94
CA ARG A 168 6.90 -14.48 -9.73
C ARG A 168 5.50 -14.05 -9.28
N GLN A 169 5.42 -13.10 -8.35
CA GLN A 169 4.13 -12.52 -7.92
C GLN A 169 3.38 -11.83 -9.06
N VAL A 170 4.07 -11.05 -9.91
CA VAL A 170 3.44 -10.36 -11.05
C VAL A 170 2.97 -11.38 -12.10
N SER A 171 3.80 -12.38 -12.41
CA SER A 171 3.49 -13.47 -13.32
C SER A 171 2.24 -14.24 -12.89
N SER A 172 2.13 -14.58 -11.61
CA SER A 172 0.96 -15.28 -11.07
C SER A 172 -0.32 -14.42 -11.15
N LEU A 173 -0.25 -13.14 -10.78
CA LEU A 173 -1.42 -12.24 -10.90
C LEU A 173 -1.90 -12.09 -12.35
N MET A 174 -0.98 -12.11 -13.33
CA MET A 174 -1.35 -12.11 -14.76
C MET A 174 -2.03 -13.42 -15.18
N HIS A 175 -1.45 -14.58 -14.85
CA HIS A 175 -2.09 -15.87 -15.13
C HIS A 175 -3.43 -16.06 -14.42
N LEU A 176 -3.60 -15.48 -13.24
CA LEU A 176 -4.88 -15.47 -12.52
C LEU A 176 -5.93 -14.62 -13.25
N MET A 177 -5.57 -13.44 -13.74
CA MET A 177 -6.47 -12.64 -14.60
C MET A 177 -6.83 -13.36 -15.91
N GLU A 178 -5.91 -14.14 -16.47
CA GLU A 178 -6.14 -14.96 -17.66
C GLU A 178 -7.06 -16.15 -17.38
N SER A 179 -6.82 -16.91 -16.31
CA SER A 179 -7.64 -18.08 -15.94
C SER A 179 -9.07 -17.71 -15.56
N GLU A 180 -9.24 -16.55 -14.92
CA GLU A 180 -10.55 -15.97 -14.60
C GLU A 180 -11.26 -15.32 -15.80
N ARG A 181 -10.68 -15.42 -17.02
CA ARG A 181 -11.22 -14.85 -18.27
C ARG A 181 -11.46 -13.34 -18.23
N LEU A 182 -10.66 -12.62 -17.43
CA LEU A 182 -10.74 -11.16 -17.33
C LEU A 182 -10.02 -10.46 -18.50
N VAL A 183 -9.13 -11.16 -19.20
CA VAL A 183 -8.41 -10.63 -20.37
C VAL A 183 -9.31 -10.70 -21.61
N ALA A 184 -9.73 -9.53 -22.08
CA ALA A 184 -10.62 -9.36 -23.21
C ALA A 184 -10.42 -8.01 -23.93
N ASP A 185 -11.18 -7.84 -25.01
CA ASP A 185 -11.13 -6.65 -25.87
C ASP A 185 -12.04 -5.55 -25.31
N ASN A 186 -11.83 -4.30 -25.77
CA ASN A 186 -12.63 -3.15 -25.35
C ASN A 186 -12.71 -3.03 -23.80
N THR A 187 -11.56 -3.24 -23.14
CA THR A 187 -11.44 -3.39 -21.69
C THR A 187 -10.44 -2.39 -21.11
N ALA A 188 -10.86 -1.66 -20.08
CA ALA A 188 -9.99 -0.80 -19.28
C ALA A 188 -9.36 -1.61 -18.13
N TYR A 189 -8.06 -1.86 -18.25
CA TYR A 189 -7.23 -2.52 -17.25
C TYR A 189 -6.69 -1.47 -16.27
N VAL A 190 -7.23 -1.44 -15.04
CA VAL A 190 -6.96 -0.40 -14.05
C VAL A 190 -6.07 -0.93 -12.91
N GLU A 191 -4.82 -0.46 -12.83
CA GLU A 191 -3.95 -0.72 -11.66
C GLU A 191 -4.26 0.28 -10.55
N LEU A 192 -4.88 -0.20 -9.48
CA LEU A 192 -5.29 0.59 -8.32
C LEU A 192 -4.13 0.64 -7.31
N GLY A 193 -3.48 1.79 -7.16
CA GLY A 193 -2.27 1.95 -6.35
C GLY A 193 -1.00 1.48 -7.06
N ALA A 194 -0.81 1.92 -8.31
CA ALA A 194 0.18 1.39 -9.24
C ALA A 194 1.66 1.59 -8.84
N GLY A 195 1.98 2.56 -7.97
CA GLY A 195 3.32 2.82 -7.44
C GLY A 195 4.40 3.01 -8.51
N LYS A 196 5.09 1.92 -8.87
CA LYS A 196 6.14 1.90 -9.89
C LYS A 196 5.67 1.48 -11.30
N GLY A 197 4.39 1.16 -11.47
CA GLY A 197 3.78 0.75 -12.73
C GLY A 197 4.34 -0.57 -13.29
N GLN A 198 4.93 -1.42 -12.44
CA GLN A 198 5.59 -2.64 -12.93
C GLN A 198 4.57 -3.68 -13.42
N LEU A 199 3.43 -3.84 -12.75
CA LEU A 199 2.39 -4.79 -13.15
C LEU A 199 1.66 -4.27 -14.40
N SER A 200 1.21 -3.00 -14.41
CA SER A 200 0.67 -2.36 -15.63
C SER A 200 1.60 -2.42 -16.84
N TYR A 201 2.92 -2.31 -16.64
CA TYR A 201 3.88 -2.42 -17.74
C TYR A 201 3.80 -3.80 -18.44
N TYR A 202 3.75 -4.89 -17.69
CA TYR A 202 3.63 -6.23 -18.30
C TYR A 202 2.22 -6.55 -18.79
N VAL A 203 1.19 -6.09 -18.08
CA VAL A 203 -0.22 -6.12 -18.53
C VAL A 203 -0.36 -5.46 -19.91
N TRP A 204 0.24 -4.28 -20.08
CA TRP A 204 0.28 -3.60 -21.37
C TRP A 204 1.11 -4.35 -22.42
N GLN A 205 2.28 -4.88 -22.08
CA GLN A 205 3.08 -5.69 -23.03
C GLN A 205 2.36 -6.97 -23.48
N ALA A 206 1.58 -7.60 -22.59
CA ALA A 206 0.89 -8.85 -22.88
C ALA A 206 -0.43 -8.65 -23.64
N TRP A 207 -1.26 -7.69 -23.20
CA TRP A 207 -2.64 -7.57 -23.63
C TRP A 207 -2.93 -6.26 -24.40
N GLY A 208 -2.07 -5.24 -24.25
CA GLY A 208 -2.16 -3.97 -24.98
C GLY A 208 -1.33 -3.89 -26.27
N ALA A 209 -0.40 -4.83 -26.47
CA ALA A 209 0.54 -4.78 -27.61
C ALA A 209 0.01 -5.38 -28.93
N THR A 210 -1.20 -5.95 -28.95
CA THR A 210 -1.70 -6.76 -30.08
C THR A 210 -2.48 -5.97 -31.15
N GLY A 211 -2.45 -4.63 -31.12
CA GLY A 211 -2.74 -3.74 -32.26
C GLY A 211 -4.18 -3.68 -32.80
N ALA A 212 -5.08 -4.57 -32.37
CA ALA A 212 -6.42 -4.74 -32.95
C ALA A 212 -7.58 -4.65 -31.93
N ARG A 213 -7.33 -4.11 -30.73
CA ARG A 213 -8.23 -4.23 -29.57
C ARG A 213 -8.32 -2.88 -28.84
N ASP A 214 -9.52 -2.30 -28.74
CA ASP A 214 -9.82 -0.98 -28.13
C ASP A 214 -9.68 -0.94 -26.59
N SER A 215 -8.73 -1.68 -26.04
CA SER A 215 -8.44 -1.76 -24.62
C SER A 215 -7.51 -0.62 -24.18
N ARG A 216 -7.56 -0.28 -22.89
CA ARG A 216 -6.76 0.80 -22.28
C ARG A 216 -6.09 0.28 -21.01
N VAL A 217 -4.90 0.79 -20.71
CA VAL A 217 -4.24 0.51 -19.41
C VAL A 217 -4.16 1.81 -18.62
N LEU A 218 -4.75 1.82 -17.43
CA LEU A 218 -4.84 2.97 -16.54
C LEU A 218 -4.09 2.69 -15.24
N LEU A 219 -3.04 3.47 -14.97
CA LEU A 219 -2.31 3.43 -13.70
C LEU A 219 -2.87 4.52 -12.79
N VAL A 220 -3.37 4.18 -11.60
CA VAL A 220 -3.83 5.14 -10.59
C VAL A 220 -2.89 5.12 -9.39
N ASP A 221 -2.32 6.27 -9.02
CA ASP A 221 -1.53 6.41 -7.79
C ASP A 221 -1.56 7.86 -7.27
N ARG A 222 -1.57 8.08 -5.94
CA ARG A 222 -1.57 9.44 -5.37
C ARG A 222 -0.22 10.15 -5.54
N ALA A 223 0.87 9.39 -5.55
CA ALA A 223 2.22 9.91 -5.46
C ALA A 223 2.78 10.31 -6.84
N ALA A 224 3.60 11.36 -6.87
CA ALA A 224 4.30 11.85 -8.06
C ALA A 224 5.51 10.96 -8.43
N LEU A 225 5.34 9.63 -8.40
CA LEU A 225 6.37 8.63 -8.60
C LEU A 225 6.70 8.44 -10.09
N ARG A 226 7.26 9.48 -10.73
CA ARG A 226 7.78 9.43 -12.10
C ARG A 226 8.95 8.44 -12.15
N HIS A 227 8.83 7.39 -12.94
CA HIS A 227 9.75 6.25 -12.92
C HIS A 227 10.25 5.84 -14.30
N LYS A 228 11.40 5.13 -14.32
CA LYS A 228 12.09 4.71 -15.54
C LYS A 228 11.22 3.88 -16.51
N ARG A 229 10.15 3.23 -16.03
CA ARG A 229 9.19 2.49 -16.87
C ARG A 229 8.17 3.42 -17.56
N ASP A 230 7.87 4.61 -17.02
CA ASP A 230 6.97 5.58 -17.68
C ASP A 230 7.53 6.03 -19.05
N ASN A 231 8.86 6.12 -19.20
CA ASN A 231 9.50 6.38 -20.49
C ASN A 231 9.25 5.21 -21.47
N LYS A 232 9.46 3.96 -21.03
CA LYS A 232 9.18 2.76 -21.85
C LYS A 232 7.71 2.65 -22.29
N LEU A 233 6.77 3.23 -21.53
CA LEU A 233 5.34 3.32 -21.86
C LEU A 233 5.00 4.50 -22.79
N ARG A 234 5.88 5.50 -22.91
CA ARG A 234 5.73 6.66 -23.81
C ARG A 234 6.38 6.47 -25.16
N ASP A 235 7.51 5.76 -25.21
CA ASP A 235 8.31 5.59 -26.42
C ASP A 235 7.69 4.54 -27.39
N SER A 236 6.60 3.89 -26.97
CA SER A 236 5.89 2.83 -27.65
C SER A 236 4.61 3.31 -28.38
N GLN A 237 4.76 4.33 -29.22
CA GLN A 237 3.67 5.09 -29.87
C GLN A 237 2.81 4.29 -30.89
N GLN A 238 2.93 2.96 -30.95
CA GLN A 238 2.22 2.07 -31.88
C GLN A 238 1.29 1.06 -31.18
N LEU A 239 1.17 1.09 -29.85
CA LEU A 239 0.46 0.09 -29.04
C LEU A 239 -0.66 0.72 -28.20
N ALA A 240 -1.51 -0.10 -27.56
CA ALA A 240 -2.71 0.39 -26.87
C ALA A 240 -2.43 1.52 -25.85
N PRO A 241 -3.27 2.56 -25.76
CA PRO A 241 -2.97 3.74 -24.96
C PRO A 241 -2.84 3.43 -23.46
N VAL A 242 -1.70 3.83 -22.90
CA VAL A 242 -1.41 3.78 -21.46
C VAL A 242 -1.58 5.17 -20.86
N THR A 243 -2.42 5.28 -19.85
CA THR A 243 -2.66 6.54 -19.11
C THR A 243 -2.20 6.35 -17.67
N ARG A 244 -1.48 7.34 -17.12
CA ARG A 244 -1.13 7.38 -15.70
C ARG A 244 -1.78 8.57 -15.04
N LEU A 245 -2.72 8.29 -14.14
CA LEU A 245 -3.46 9.27 -13.38
C LEU A 245 -2.83 9.45 -12.00
N ARG A 246 -2.47 10.70 -11.68
CA ARG A 246 -2.09 11.08 -10.31
C ARG A 246 -3.34 11.51 -9.54
N ALA A 247 -3.93 10.58 -8.79
CA ALA A 247 -5.14 10.82 -8.01
C ALA A 247 -5.10 10.00 -6.71
N ASP A 248 -5.67 10.56 -5.64
CA ASP A 248 -6.00 9.74 -4.46
C ASP A 248 -7.28 8.94 -4.76
N LEU A 249 -7.30 7.67 -4.39
CA LEU A 249 -8.45 6.80 -4.56
C LEU A 249 -9.67 7.29 -3.77
N ALA A 250 -9.45 8.00 -2.65
CA ALA A 250 -10.52 8.65 -1.90
C ALA A 250 -11.36 9.64 -2.73
N HIS A 251 -10.81 10.20 -3.81
CA HIS A 251 -11.44 11.26 -4.61
C HIS A 251 -11.75 10.86 -6.05
N LEU A 252 -11.46 9.62 -6.46
CA LEU A 252 -11.52 9.22 -7.87
C LEU A 252 -12.90 8.69 -8.28
N LEU A 253 -13.62 9.46 -9.09
CA LEU A 253 -14.84 9.02 -9.75
C LEU A 253 -14.49 8.26 -11.04
N LEU A 254 -14.21 6.95 -10.90
CA LEU A 254 -13.61 6.11 -11.95
C LEU A 254 -14.42 6.08 -13.25
N GLU A 255 -15.76 6.13 -13.18
CA GLU A 255 -16.65 6.10 -14.35
C GLU A 255 -16.43 7.26 -15.34
N ARG A 256 -15.92 8.41 -14.85
CA ARG A 256 -15.67 9.62 -15.65
C ARG A 256 -14.25 9.72 -16.17
N VAL A 257 -13.34 8.82 -15.77
CA VAL A 257 -11.97 8.83 -16.29
C VAL A 257 -12.03 8.50 -17.80
N PRO A 258 -11.46 9.33 -18.70
CA PRO A 258 -11.61 9.11 -20.14
C PRO A 258 -11.16 7.72 -20.60
N ALA A 259 -10.06 7.21 -20.08
CA ALA A 259 -9.56 5.85 -20.39
C ALA A 259 -10.54 4.74 -20.00
N VAL A 260 -11.43 4.97 -19.01
CA VAL A 260 -12.48 4.04 -18.59
C VAL A 260 -13.76 4.25 -19.40
N GLN A 261 -14.09 5.47 -19.81
CA GLN A 261 -15.24 5.75 -20.67
C GLN A 261 -15.10 5.19 -22.09
N HIS A 262 -13.86 5.11 -22.61
CA HIS A 262 -13.57 4.51 -23.91
C HIS A 262 -13.81 2.99 -23.96
N CYS A 263 -13.95 2.32 -22.81
CA CYS A 263 -14.03 0.87 -22.74
C CYS A 263 -15.40 0.37 -22.25
N ALA A 264 -15.93 -0.63 -22.95
CA ALA A 264 -17.17 -1.32 -22.58
C ALA A 264 -17.04 -2.10 -21.26
N ALA A 265 -15.84 -2.62 -20.97
CA ALA A 265 -15.54 -3.38 -19.77
C ALA A 265 -14.42 -2.75 -18.93
N VAL A 266 -14.39 -3.09 -17.65
CA VAL A 266 -13.37 -2.67 -16.69
C VAL A 266 -12.86 -3.88 -15.91
N VAL A 267 -11.54 -3.94 -15.69
CA VAL A 267 -10.89 -4.93 -14.83
C VAL A 267 -9.97 -4.20 -13.87
N GLY A 268 -10.23 -4.32 -12.57
CA GLY A 268 -9.38 -3.76 -11.52
C GLY A 268 -8.30 -4.75 -11.08
N PHE A 269 -7.08 -4.28 -10.87
CA PHE A 269 -6.03 -5.11 -10.26
C PHE A 269 -5.08 -4.29 -9.40
N ALA A 270 -4.42 -4.95 -8.44
CA ALA A 270 -3.42 -4.29 -7.60
C ALA A 270 -2.45 -5.30 -6.97
N LYS A 271 -1.22 -4.83 -6.70
CA LYS A 271 -0.22 -5.57 -5.94
C LYS A 271 0.37 -4.72 -4.83
N HIS A 272 0.42 -5.28 -3.62
CA HIS A 272 0.85 -4.60 -2.40
C HIS A 272 -0.02 -3.37 -2.07
N LEU A 273 -1.32 -3.48 -2.29
CA LEU A 273 -2.25 -2.42 -1.91
C LEU A 273 -2.32 -2.33 -0.38
N CYS A 274 -2.06 -1.12 0.14
CA CYS A 274 -1.70 -0.93 1.54
C CYS A 274 -2.86 -0.46 2.40
N GLY A 275 -3.38 -1.33 3.28
CA GLY A 275 -4.34 -0.95 4.30
C GLY A 275 -5.58 -0.29 3.70
N VAL A 276 -5.96 0.89 4.22
CA VAL A 276 -7.05 1.75 3.74
C VAL A 276 -7.11 1.96 2.23
N ALA A 277 -5.96 1.96 1.53
CA ALA A 277 -5.94 2.10 0.07
C ALA A 277 -6.62 0.92 -0.65
N THR A 278 -6.70 -0.25 -0.02
CA THR A 278 -7.44 -1.42 -0.51
C THR A 278 -8.93 -1.18 -0.44
N ASP A 279 -9.39 -0.60 0.66
CA ASP A 279 -10.80 -0.39 0.95
C ASP A 279 -11.34 0.78 0.08
N LEU A 280 -10.57 1.86 -0.06
CA LEU A 280 -10.84 2.94 -1.02
C LEU A 280 -10.83 2.47 -2.48
N ALA A 281 -9.96 1.52 -2.84
CA ALA A 281 -9.96 0.91 -4.18
C ALA A 281 -11.22 0.07 -4.44
N LEU A 282 -11.69 -0.68 -3.43
CA LEU A 282 -12.92 -1.46 -3.50
C LEU A 282 -14.15 -0.54 -3.64
N HIS A 283 -14.20 0.57 -2.91
CA HIS A 283 -15.25 1.58 -3.09
C HIS A 283 -15.22 2.17 -4.50
N CYS A 284 -14.04 2.61 -4.96
CA CYS A 284 -13.83 3.20 -6.29
C CYS A 284 -14.22 2.27 -7.45
N ILE A 285 -13.86 0.98 -7.38
CA ILE A 285 -14.16 0.01 -8.44
C ILE A 285 -15.59 -0.56 -8.34
N SER A 286 -16.23 -0.54 -7.16
CA SER A 286 -17.61 -1.03 -6.96
C SER A 286 -18.68 0.06 -6.86
N ALA A 287 -18.30 1.33 -7.12
CA ALA A 287 -19.20 2.47 -7.24
C ALA A 287 -20.25 2.25 -8.33
N SER A 288 -21.48 2.70 -8.11
CA SER A 288 -22.67 2.29 -8.89
C SER A 288 -22.54 2.52 -10.40
N GLY A 289 -22.07 3.68 -10.86
CA GLY A 289 -21.97 4.01 -12.29
C GLY A 289 -20.76 3.40 -13.03
N VAL A 290 -19.82 2.75 -12.33
CA VAL A 290 -18.79 1.90 -12.97
C VAL A 290 -19.03 0.40 -12.78
N CYS A 291 -19.59 -0.01 -11.63
CA CYS A 291 -19.69 -1.41 -11.21
C CYS A 291 -20.40 -2.31 -12.24
N GLY A 292 -21.40 -1.79 -12.97
CA GLY A 292 -22.08 -2.52 -14.05
C GLY A 292 -21.16 -2.97 -15.20
N ARG A 293 -20.05 -2.26 -15.44
CA ARG A 293 -19.04 -2.58 -16.46
C ARG A 293 -17.83 -3.36 -15.93
N VAL A 294 -17.70 -3.53 -14.60
CA VAL A 294 -16.58 -4.24 -14.00
C VAL A 294 -16.79 -5.75 -14.11
N ARG A 295 -15.98 -6.40 -14.96
CA ARG A 295 -15.99 -7.86 -15.14
C ARG A 295 -15.32 -8.59 -13.99
N GLY A 296 -14.31 -7.98 -13.38
CA GLY A 296 -13.65 -8.56 -12.22
C GLY A 296 -12.53 -7.69 -11.63
N VAL A 297 -12.05 -8.16 -10.49
CA VAL A 297 -11.11 -7.48 -9.61
C VAL A 297 -10.13 -8.51 -9.01
N VAL A 298 -8.83 -8.26 -9.13
CA VAL A 298 -7.75 -9.14 -8.63
C VAL A 298 -6.76 -8.34 -7.78
N LEU A 299 -6.87 -8.43 -6.45
CA LEU A 299 -6.09 -7.61 -5.51
C LEU A 299 -5.19 -8.48 -4.63
N ALA A 300 -3.91 -8.15 -4.53
CA ALA A 300 -2.98 -8.70 -3.54
C ALA A 300 -2.68 -7.64 -2.45
N PRO A 301 -3.49 -7.58 -1.36
CA PRO A 301 -3.26 -6.67 -0.24
C PRO A 301 -2.05 -7.11 0.61
N CYS A 302 -1.55 -6.22 1.47
CA CYS A 302 -0.41 -6.54 2.35
C CYS A 302 -0.45 -5.87 3.74
N CYS A 303 -0.51 -4.54 3.79
CA CYS A 303 -0.36 -3.75 5.02
C CYS A 303 -1.65 -3.71 5.86
N HIS A 304 -2.14 -4.88 6.25
CA HIS A 304 -3.34 -5.08 7.05
C HIS A 304 -3.38 -4.29 8.36
N HIS A 305 -2.22 -4.07 8.98
CA HIS A 305 -2.09 -3.24 10.18
C HIS A 305 -2.37 -1.74 9.94
N ARG A 306 -2.60 -1.32 8.68
CA ARG A 306 -2.97 0.04 8.24
C ARG A 306 -4.38 0.14 7.65
N CYS A 307 -5.25 -0.85 7.88
CA CYS A 307 -6.67 -0.65 7.59
C CYS A 307 -7.24 0.37 8.59
N GLU A 308 -8.22 1.14 8.15
CA GLU A 308 -8.91 2.16 8.96
C GLU A 308 -10.38 1.75 9.04
N ARG A 309 -10.94 1.63 10.26
CA ARG A 309 -12.26 1.03 10.47
C ARG A 309 -13.35 1.70 9.63
N ALA A 310 -13.35 3.04 9.59
CA ALA A 310 -14.35 3.82 8.88
C ALA A 310 -14.39 3.52 7.37
N ALA A 311 -13.24 3.28 6.72
CA ALA A 311 -13.19 2.95 5.30
C ALA A 311 -13.37 1.46 5.01
N TYR A 312 -13.09 0.59 5.98
CA TYR A 312 -13.22 -0.85 5.88
C TYR A 312 -14.70 -1.28 5.97
N PRO A 313 -15.14 -2.38 5.30
CA PRO A 313 -16.49 -2.95 5.45
C PRO A 313 -16.72 -3.59 6.84
N ALA A 314 -16.68 -2.78 7.89
CA ALA A 314 -16.69 -3.23 9.29
C ALA A 314 -18.00 -3.90 9.70
N ALA A 315 -19.14 -3.43 9.18
CA ALA A 315 -20.48 -3.97 9.49
C ALA A 315 -20.53 -5.51 9.34
N VAL A 316 -19.91 -6.06 8.29
CA VAL A 316 -19.97 -7.50 8.02
C VAL A 316 -19.21 -8.35 9.07
N LEU A 317 -18.14 -7.81 9.66
CA LEU A 317 -17.47 -8.49 10.77
C LEU A 317 -18.17 -8.20 12.12
N GLN A 318 -18.83 -7.05 12.24
CA GLN A 318 -19.62 -6.67 13.41
C GLN A 318 -20.85 -7.57 13.59
N ASP A 319 -21.54 -7.92 12.49
CA ASP A 319 -22.62 -8.91 12.46
C ASP A 319 -22.17 -10.31 12.92
N LEU A 320 -20.86 -10.57 12.86
CA LEU A 320 -20.20 -11.81 13.31
C LEU A 320 -19.52 -11.65 14.68
N GLY A 321 -19.86 -10.59 15.42
CA GLY A 321 -19.40 -10.37 16.79
C GLY A 321 -18.00 -9.79 16.92
N VAL A 322 -17.43 -9.17 15.87
CA VAL A 322 -16.18 -8.40 15.93
C VAL A 322 -16.51 -6.91 16.10
N ASP A 323 -16.48 -6.43 17.34
CA ASP A 323 -16.76 -5.03 17.66
C ASP A 323 -15.62 -4.06 17.25
N ALA A 324 -15.80 -2.76 17.48
CA ALA A 324 -14.79 -1.74 17.13
C ALA A 324 -13.46 -1.92 17.89
N ASP A 325 -13.51 -2.36 19.15
CA ASP A 325 -12.32 -2.58 19.98
C ASP A 325 -11.63 -3.92 19.65
N ASP A 326 -12.40 -4.94 19.27
CA ASP A 326 -11.90 -6.17 18.66
C ASP A 326 -11.17 -5.84 17.37
N PHE A 327 -11.75 -5.02 16.49
CA PHE A 327 -11.14 -4.61 15.23
C PHE A 327 -9.83 -3.86 15.49
N ASN A 328 -9.80 -2.91 16.41
CA ASN A 328 -8.57 -2.21 16.81
C ASN A 328 -7.48 -3.18 17.30
N THR A 329 -7.86 -4.17 18.12
CA THR A 329 -6.96 -5.23 18.62
C THR A 329 -6.48 -6.15 17.49
N LEU A 330 -7.37 -6.51 16.56
CA LEU A 330 -7.12 -7.33 15.38
C LEU A 330 -6.06 -6.68 14.47
N LEU A 331 -6.14 -5.36 14.25
CA LEU A 331 -5.12 -4.59 13.51
C LEU A 331 -3.74 -4.64 14.18
N GLY A 332 -3.68 -4.88 15.50
CA GLY A 332 -2.45 -5.22 16.20
C GLY A 332 -1.98 -6.65 15.87
N ILE A 333 -2.87 -7.64 16.01
CA ILE A 333 -2.57 -9.07 15.86
C ILE A 333 -2.07 -9.42 14.45
N VAL A 334 -2.59 -8.79 13.40
CA VAL A 334 -2.13 -9.03 12.00
C VAL A 334 -0.64 -8.74 11.78
N SER A 335 -0.01 -7.93 12.63
CA SER A 335 1.45 -7.69 12.56
C SER A 335 2.27 -8.97 12.81
N TRP A 336 1.75 -9.88 13.64
CA TRP A 336 2.43 -11.12 14.03
C TRP A 336 2.66 -12.07 12.85
N ALA A 337 1.85 -11.97 11.79
CA ALA A 337 2.00 -12.77 10.56
C ALA A 337 3.39 -12.64 9.92
N THR A 338 4.04 -11.49 10.10
CA THR A 338 5.31 -11.09 9.47
C THR A 338 6.39 -10.70 10.49
N CYS A 339 6.13 -10.84 11.79
CA CYS A 339 7.13 -10.60 12.82
C CYS A 339 8.32 -11.57 12.63
N GLY A 340 9.46 -11.01 12.21
CA GLY A 340 10.74 -11.72 12.30
C GLY A 340 11.14 -11.99 13.74
N ASP A 341 12.31 -12.59 13.92
CA ASP A 341 12.93 -12.91 15.21
C ASP A 341 13.26 -11.71 16.13
N GLY A 342 12.89 -10.48 15.76
CA GLY A 342 13.27 -9.24 16.44
C GLY A 342 14.77 -8.93 16.37
N ARG A 343 15.58 -9.76 15.70
CA ARG A 343 17.04 -9.58 15.61
C ARG A 343 17.35 -8.68 14.42
N SER A 344 18.19 -7.67 14.64
CA SER A 344 18.76 -6.87 13.54
C SER A 344 19.37 -7.78 12.46
N ARG A 345 19.34 -7.32 11.19
CA ARG A 345 19.96 -8.01 10.05
C ARG A 345 21.43 -8.35 10.34
N ASP A 346 22.12 -7.52 11.11
CA ASP A 346 23.52 -7.76 11.51
C ASP A 346 23.70 -8.83 12.58
N ARG A 347 22.70 -9.01 13.46
CA ARG A 347 22.74 -10.08 14.47
C ARG A 347 22.49 -11.45 13.83
N ARG A 348 21.56 -11.52 12.87
CA ARG A 348 21.36 -12.73 12.04
C ARG A 348 22.60 -13.12 11.22
N LYS A 349 23.36 -12.15 10.68
CA LYS A 349 24.65 -12.41 10.00
C LYS A 349 25.74 -12.94 10.94
N ARG A 350 25.72 -12.58 12.22
CA ARG A 350 26.67 -13.08 13.22
C ARG A 350 26.36 -14.51 13.61
N ASP A 351 25.08 -14.83 13.82
CA ASP A 351 24.63 -16.20 14.13
C ASP A 351 25.01 -17.18 13.00
N THR A 352 24.87 -16.79 11.72
CA THR A 352 25.30 -17.61 10.56
C THR A 352 26.82 -17.76 10.40
N ASN A 353 27.62 -16.89 11.02
CA ASN A 353 29.08 -17.00 11.05
C ASN A 353 29.59 -17.65 12.35
N GLY A 354 28.70 -17.93 13.31
CA GLY A 354 29.07 -18.46 14.64
C GLY A 354 29.01 -19.99 14.76
N SER A 355 28.41 -20.69 13.80
CA SER A 355 28.21 -22.14 13.85
C SER A 355 29.31 -22.92 13.11
N ASN A 356 30.56 -22.78 13.54
CA ASN A 356 31.66 -23.69 13.18
C ASN A 356 32.22 -24.36 14.45
N GLY A 357 31.61 -25.48 14.82
CA GLY A 357 32.31 -26.48 15.63
C GLY A 357 33.30 -27.26 14.75
N PRO A 358 34.49 -27.63 15.24
CA PRO A 358 35.50 -28.27 14.40
C PRO A 358 35.15 -29.74 14.15
N HIS A 359 35.27 -30.21 12.90
CA HIS A 359 36.16 -31.33 12.56
C HIS A 359 36.24 -31.59 11.04
N ASN A 360 37.50 -31.67 10.57
CA ASN A 360 38.03 -32.45 9.45
C ASN A 360 37.50 -32.21 8.02
N ALA A 361 38.23 -31.31 7.34
CA ALA A 361 38.84 -31.47 6.02
C ALA A 361 38.50 -32.73 5.18
N ASP A 362 38.01 -32.51 3.96
CA ASP A 362 38.80 -32.58 2.71
C ASP A 362 37.93 -32.03 1.55
N SER A 363 38.42 -31.36 0.50
CA SER A 363 39.72 -30.71 0.25
C SER A 363 39.57 -29.81 -0.99
N ASN A 364 40.15 -28.60 -0.98
CA ASN A 364 40.63 -27.82 -2.13
C ASN A 364 39.62 -27.41 -3.26
N ASP A 365 39.72 -26.25 -3.91
CA ASP A 365 40.68 -25.15 -3.76
C ASP A 365 40.04 -23.78 -4.00
N ALA A 366 40.71 -22.79 -3.40
CA ALA A 366 40.70 -21.38 -3.71
C ALA A 366 40.90 -21.10 -5.23
N SER A 367 40.56 -19.93 -5.77
CA SER A 367 40.88 -18.58 -5.30
C SER A 367 39.86 -17.58 -5.90
N GLY A 368 39.51 -16.46 -5.26
CA GLY A 368 40.40 -15.44 -4.70
C GLY A 368 40.76 -14.48 -5.84
N THR A 369 40.33 -13.21 -5.85
CA THR A 369 40.60 -12.23 -4.79
C THR A 369 39.53 -11.14 -4.58
N HIS A 370 39.56 -10.56 -3.36
CA HIS A 370 39.13 -9.19 -3.01
C HIS A 370 39.74 -8.11 -3.95
N ASN A 371 39.31 -6.84 -4.06
CA ASN A 371 38.42 -5.92 -3.31
C ASN A 371 38.09 -4.72 -4.24
N THR A 372 37.30 -3.67 -3.95
CA THR A 372 36.42 -3.19 -2.84
C THR A 372 35.18 -2.50 -3.46
N ASP A 373 34.09 -2.27 -2.71
CA ASP A 373 33.76 -0.96 -2.09
C ASP A 373 32.33 -0.84 -1.53
N LYS A 374 32.14 0.16 -0.65
CA LYS A 374 30.95 0.37 0.21
C LYS A 374 29.95 1.38 -0.38
N HIS A 375 28.82 1.51 0.34
CA HIS A 375 27.71 2.46 0.16
C HIS A 375 26.72 2.07 -0.96
N GLU A 376 25.40 2.16 -0.81
CA GLU A 376 24.62 3.04 0.07
C GLU A 376 23.27 2.43 0.52
N ALA A 377 22.98 2.49 1.82
CA ALA A 377 21.69 2.35 2.51
C ALA A 377 21.93 2.88 3.95
N GLU A 378 21.06 3.58 4.67
CA GLU A 378 19.65 3.96 4.53
C GLU A 378 19.51 5.42 5.03
N GLU A 379 18.40 6.12 4.75
CA GLU A 379 17.92 7.20 5.64
C GLU A 379 16.44 7.53 5.38
N ALA A 380 15.58 7.14 6.33
CA ALA A 380 14.20 7.62 6.44
C ALA A 380 13.93 7.85 7.93
N HIS A 381 13.99 9.11 8.35
CA HIS A 381 13.90 9.49 9.75
C HIS A 381 12.46 9.91 10.11
N ASN A 382 11.97 9.43 11.25
CA ASN A 382 10.77 9.97 11.90
C ASN A 382 11.00 11.44 12.28
N THR A 383 9.92 12.22 12.25
CA THR A 383 9.75 13.43 13.07
C THR A 383 8.41 13.31 13.77
N GLU A 384 8.48 13.22 15.10
CA GLU A 384 7.36 13.46 16.00
C GLU A 384 7.16 14.98 16.09
N ASP A 385 5.92 15.46 16.08
CA ASP A 385 5.60 16.83 16.50
C ASP A 385 4.57 16.74 17.63
N SER A 386 4.89 17.42 18.72
CA SER A 386 4.09 17.52 19.94
C SER A 386 3.56 18.94 20.07
N GLU A 387 2.25 19.12 20.13
CA GLU A 387 1.64 20.37 20.57
C GLU A 387 0.68 20.09 21.72
N ALA A 388 0.90 20.79 22.83
CA ALA A 388 0.00 20.85 23.96
C ALA A 388 -0.87 22.09 23.84
N ASN A 389 -2.09 22.05 24.36
CA ASN A 389 -2.77 23.27 24.80
C ASN A 389 -3.70 22.96 25.98
N GLU A 390 -3.64 23.82 27.00
CA GLU A 390 -4.51 23.78 28.18
C GLU A 390 -5.79 24.60 27.89
N LEU A 391 -6.89 24.37 28.64
CA LEU A 391 -7.69 25.43 29.27
C LEU A 391 -8.89 24.89 30.10
N HIS A 392 -9.09 25.56 31.23
CA HIS A 392 -10.10 25.50 32.30
C HIS A 392 -11.48 24.82 32.12
N ASP A 393 -11.75 23.86 33.03
CA ASP A 393 -12.64 23.90 34.22
C ASP A 393 -13.95 24.74 34.25
N THR A 394 -14.87 24.30 35.13
CA THR A 394 -16.27 24.73 35.42
C THR A 394 -17.34 24.26 34.41
N ASP A 395 -18.53 23.79 34.79
CA ASP A 395 -19.11 23.64 36.15
C ASP A 395 -20.11 22.44 36.23
N LYS A 396 -20.51 22.08 37.45
CA LYS A 396 -21.45 20.99 37.76
C LYS A 396 -22.89 21.30 37.35
N LEU A 397 -23.72 20.26 37.15
CA LEU A 397 -25.06 20.12 37.75
C LEU A 397 -25.59 18.69 37.62
N GLU A 398 -26.55 18.31 38.48
CA GLU A 398 -26.92 16.92 38.77
C GLU A 398 -28.28 16.48 38.17
N ALA A 399 -28.49 15.15 38.19
CA ALA A 399 -29.71 14.46 38.63
C ALA A 399 -30.78 13.92 37.63
N LYS A 400 -31.00 12.60 37.79
CA LYS A 400 -32.28 11.83 37.83
C LYS A 400 -32.87 11.18 36.57
N GLU A 401 -32.77 9.85 36.56
CA GLU A 401 -33.86 8.85 36.50
C GLU A 401 -35.20 9.23 35.85
N ILE A 402 -35.62 8.50 34.79
CA ILE A 402 -37.02 8.04 34.63
C ILE A 402 -37.06 6.60 34.07
N HIS A 403 -37.98 5.82 34.65
CA HIS A 403 -38.38 4.43 34.47
C HIS A 403 -38.41 3.73 33.10
N ASN A 404 -38.21 2.39 33.18
CA ASN A 404 -38.77 1.37 32.29
C ASN A 404 -40.30 1.49 32.11
N ILE A 405 -40.79 1.23 30.89
CA ILE A 405 -42.14 0.68 30.67
C ILE A 405 -42.04 -0.51 29.70
N ASP A 406 -42.85 -1.52 29.98
CA ASP A 406 -42.88 -2.87 29.40
C ASP A 406 -43.86 -2.97 28.22
N SER A 407 -43.60 -3.88 27.26
CA SER A 407 -44.62 -4.42 26.34
C SER A 407 -44.09 -5.58 25.46
N SER A 408 -44.13 -6.78 26.04
CA SER A 408 -44.58 -8.05 25.44
C SER A 408 -44.75 -8.22 23.91
N GLU A 409 -44.03 -9.23 23.40
CA GLU A 409 -44.50 -10.32 22.50
C GLU A 409 -45.10 -10.05 21.11
N ALA A 410 -44.39 -10.55 20.08
CA ALA A 410 -44.97 -11.32 18.98
C ALA A 410 -43.96 -12.36 18.45
N SER A 411 -44.37 -13.61 18.31
CA SER A 411 -43.51 -14.78 18.06
C SER A 411 -43.27 -15.08 16.57
N GLY A 412 -42.12 -15.69 16.24
CA GLY A 412 -41.77 -16.05 14.86
C GLY A 412 -40.47 -16.85 14.70
N THR A 413 -40.46 -18.10 15.21
CA THR A 413 -39.54 -19.21 14.86
C THR A 413 -38.07 -18.86 14.51
N GLN A 414 -37.17 -18.99 15.50
CA GLN A 414 -35.74 -19.17 15.27
C GLN A 414 -35.36 -20.64 15.47
N ASP A 415 -34.62 -21.24 14.53
CA ASP A 415 -34.01 -22.55 14.70
C ASP A 415 -32.89 -22.50 15.75
N HIS A 416 -32.96 -23.36 16.77
CA HIS A 416 -31.96 -23.42 17.83
C HIS A 416 -30.62 -23.99 17.33
N ILE A 417 -29.70 -23.11 16.95
CA ILE A 417 -28.27 -23.44 16.96
C ILE A 417 -27.85 -23.58 18.43
N LYS A 418 -27.45 -24.78 18.85
CA LYS A 418 -26.84 -24.99 20.17
C LYS A 418 -25.48 -24.29 20.22
N SER A 419 -25.40 -23.21 20.99
CA SER A 419 -24.18 -22.46 21.23
C SER A 419 -23.40 -23.09 22.39
N ASP A 420 -22.62 -24.14 22.13
CA ASP A 420 -21.60 -24.63 23.06
C ASP A 420 -20.36 -23.70 23.03
N VAL A 421 -20.59 -22.42 23.32
CA VAL A 421 -19.56 -21.39 23.49
C VAL A 421 -19.37 -21.20 25.00
N LEU A 422 -18.23 -21.68 25.51
CA LEU A 422 -17.83 -21.50 26.91
C LEU A 422 -17.86 -20.02 27.29
N ALA A 423 -18.21 -19.73 28.54
CA ALA A 423 -18.32 -18.35 29.00
C ALA A 423 -16.94 -17.65 28.93
N PRO A 424 -16.89 -16.33 28.65
CA PRO A 424 -15.62 -15.60 28.56
C PRO A 424 -14.73 -15.71 29.81
N ASP A 425 -15.34 -15.95 30.97
CA ASP A 425 -14.67 -16.09 32.26
C ASP A 425 -14.08 -17.50 32.44
N GLU A 426 -14.75 -18.56 31.98
CA GLU A 426 -14.23 -19.94 31.98
C GLU A 426 -12.98 -20.04 31.07
N ILE A 427 -13.03 -19.41 29.90
CA ILE A 427 -11.89 -19.29 28.98
C ILE A 427 -10.75 -18.49 29.64
N ALA A 428 -11.06 -17.45 30.41
CA ALA A 428 -10.06 -16.65 31.11
C ALA A 428 -9.42 -17.38 32.30
N GLU A 429 -10.14 -18.28 32.97
CA GLU A 429 -9.63 -19.08 34.09
C GLU A 429 -8.75 -20.25 33.61
N GLU A 430 -9.15 -20.94 32.53
CA GLU A 430 -8.35 -22.00 31.91
C GLU A 430 -7.06 -21.48 31.26
N LEU A 431 -7.11 -20.27 30.66
CA LEU A 431 -5.92 -19.57 30.15
C LEU A 431 -5.14 -18.84 31.26
N GLY A 432 -5.79 -18.38 32.34
CA GLY A 432 -5.14 -17.67 33.44
C GLY A 432 -4.19 -18.53 34.27
N SER A 433 -4.49 -19.83 34.37
CA SER A 433 -3.66 -20.82 35.07
C SER A 433 -2.35 -21.18 34.34
N LYS A 434 -2.16 -20.70 33.10
CA LYS A 434 -0.92 -20.88 32.34
C LYS A 434 -0.53 -19.54 31.73
N HIS A 435 0.63 -18.99 32.12
CA HIS A 435 1.23 -17.84 31.44
C HIS A 435 1.70 -18.23 30.01
N VAL A 436 0.75 -18.46 29.10
CA VAL A 436 1.03 -18.84 27.71
C VAL A 436 1.41 -17.58 26.94
N ALA A 437 2.69 -17.20 27.08
CA ALA A 437 3.36 -16.44 26.04
C ALA A 437 3.31 -17.28 24.75
N LEU A 438 2.36 -16.99 23.86
CA LEU A 438 2.19 -17.72 22.61
C LEU A 438 3.51 -17.81 21.86
N GLU A 439 3.88 -19.02 21.46
CA GLU A 439 5.12 -19.27 20.73
C GLU A 439 5.14 -18.51 19.41
N ARG A 440 6.34 -18.20 18.90
CA ARG A 440 6.50 -17.37 17.69
C ARG A 440 5.69 -17.90 16.51
N GLU A 441 5.65 -19.22 16.35
CA GLU A 441 4.88 -19.88 15.28
C GLU A 441 3.37 -19.79 15.47
N GLN A 442 2.88 -19.94 16.71
CA GLN A 442 1.47 -19.75 17.06
C GLN A 442 1.03 -18.31 16.79
N ARG A 443 1.82 -17.32 17.22
CA ARG A 443 1.58 -15.90 16.93
C ARG A 443 1.54 -15.62 15.43
N ALA A 444 2.46 -16.20 14.66
CA ALA A 444 2.48 -16.05 13.21
C ALA A 444 1.27 -16.71 12.52
N ALA A 445 0.82 -17.88 13.02
CA ALA A 445 -0.38 -18.55 12.53
C ALA A 445 -1.65 -17.71 12.79
N VAL A 446 -1.85 -17.25 14.02
CA VAL A 446 -2.96 -16.36 14.39
C VAL A 446 -2.92 -15.05 13.60
N GLY A 447 -1.74 -14.44 13.42
CA GLY A 447 -1.59 -13.25 12.57
C GLY A 447 -1.99 -13.48 11.11
N ARG A 448 -1.71 -14.67 10.54
CA ARG A 448 -2.16 -15.03 9.18
C ARG A 448 -3.67 -15.22 9.12
N ARG A 449 -4.28 -15.88 10.11
CA ARG A 449 -5.75 -16.02 10.24
C ARG A 449 -6.44 -14.66 10.32
N ALA A 450 -5.90 -13.76 11.16
CA ALA A 450 -6.39 -12.39 11.31
C ALA A 450 -6.34 -11.58 9.99
N LYS A 451 -5.28 -11.74 9.18
CA LYS A 451 -5.22 -11.12 7.84
C LYS A 451 -6.29 -11.69 6.91
N ALA A 452 -6.43 -13.01 6.88
CA ALA A 452 -7.42 -13.68 6.04
C ALA A 452 -8.86 -13.25 6.38
N LEU A 453 -9.17 -13.00 7.66
CA LEU A 453 -10.48 -12.46 8.07
C LEU A 453 -10.73 -11.03 7.57
N LEU A 454 -9.72 -10.15 7.57
CA LEU A 454 -9.85 -8.81 6.99
C LEU A 454 -10.09 -8.88 5.48
N ASP A 455 -9.39 -9.76 4.76
CA ASP A 455 -9.62 -9.96 3.34
C ASP A 455 -10.96 -10.66 3.05
N TRP A 456 -11.48 -11.44 3.99
CA TRP A 456 -12.79 -12.07 3.88
C TRP A 456 -13.94 -11.07 4.01
N GLY A 457 -13.86 -10.09 4.92
CA GLY A 457 -14.85 -9.00 4.98
C GLY A 457 -14.91 -8.21 3.65
N ARG A 458 -13.77 -8.01 2.99
CA ARG A 458 -13.69 -7.44 1.62
C ARG A 458 -14.35 -8.35 0.58
N VAL A 459 -14.13 -9.67 0.65
CA VAL A 459 -14.82 -10.65 -0.20
C VAL A 459 -16.34 -10.61 0.00
N LEU A 460 -16.82 -10.49 1.23
CA LEU A 460 -18.25 -10.39 1.53
C LEU A 460 -18.85 -9.07 1.02
N GLN A 461 -18.14 -7.94 1.16
CA GLN A 461 -18.54 -6.66 0.56
C GLN A 461 -18.68 -6.77 -0.98
N LEU A 462 -17.73 -7.44 -1.64
CA LEU A 462 -17.78 -7.69 -3.08
C LEU A 462 -18.95 -8.62 -3.46
N ARG A 463 -19.26 -9.65 -2.66
CA ARG A 463 -20.44 -10.50 -2.86
C ARG A 463 -21.74 -9.70 -2.77
N ALA A 464 -21.86 -8.82 -1.78
CA ALA A 464 -23.01 -7.90 -1.67
C ALA A 464 -23.13 -6.92 -2.86
N ARG A 465 -22.03 -6.67 -3.60
CA ARG A 465 -22.00 -5.90 -4.86
C ARG A 465 -22.19 -6.77 -6.12
N GLY A 466 -22.60 -8.02 -5.97
CA GLY A 466 -22.93 -8.93 -7.07
C GLY A 466 -21.73 -9.64 -7.72
N PHE A 467 -20.58 -9.71 -7.04
CA PHE A 467 -19.42 -10.46 -7.51
C PHE A 467 -19.34 -11.86 -6.91
N GLN A 468 -18.91 -12.84 -7.72
CA GLN A 468 -18.41 -14.12 -7.25
C GLN A 468 -16.98 -13.94 -6.70
N ALA A 469 -16.89 -13.54 -5.43
CA ALA A 469 -15.62 -13.24 -4.77
C ALA A 469 -15.12 -14.37 -3.86
N ARG A 470 -13.80 -14.57 -3.82
CA ARG A 470 -13.10 -15.58 -2.99
C ARG A 470 -11.65 -15.17 -2.70
N LEU A 471 -11.03 -15.86 -1.74
CA LEU A 471 -9.60 -15.76 -1.45
C LEU A 471 -8.85 -16.94 -2.06
N VAL A 472 -7.65 -16.69 -2.58
CA VAL A 472 -6.74 -17.74 -3.08
C VAL A 472 -5.30 -17.48 -2.62
N HIS A 473 -4.52 -18.55 -2.42
CA HIS A 473 -3.07 -18.41 -2.33
C HIS A 473 -2.49 -18.31 -3.75
N TYR A 474 -2.14 -17.10 -4.18
CA TYR A 474 -1.66 -16.84 -5.55
C TYR A 474 -0.17 -17.18 -5.74
N VAL A 475 0.63 -17.26 -4.66
CA VAL A 475 2.02 -17.74 -4.71
C VAL A 475 2.36 -18.60 -3.48
N PRO A 476 3.40 -19.45 -3.55
CA PRO A 476 3.91 -20.12 -2.35
C PRO A 476 4.42 -19.12 -1.30
N ALA A 477 4.28 -19.48 -0.01
CA ALA A 477 4.74 -18.64 1.10
C ALA A 477 6.26 -18.32 1.07
N GLY A 478 7.06 -19.18 0.42
CA GLY A 478 8.48 -18.94 0.17
C GLY A 478 8.77 -17.79 -0.82
N VAL A 479 7.80 -17.40 -1.64
CA VAL A 479 7.90 -16.27 -2.58
C VAL A 479 7.48 -14.97 -1.90
N SER A 480 6.40 -14.99 -1.12
CA SER A 480 5.87 -13.85 -0.36
C SER A 480 5.15 -14.35 0.89
N LEU A 481 5.26 -13.63 2.01
CA LEU A 481 4.38 -13.86 3.17
C LEU A 481 3.01 -13.18 3.00
N GLU A 482 2.92 -12.25 2.04
CA GLU A 482 1.67 -11.64 1.57
C GLU A 482 1.25 -12.38 0.29
N ASN A 483 0.79 -13.62 0.45
CA ASN A 483 0.50 -14.56 -0.64
C ASN A 483 -0.98 -14.88 -0.83
N VAL A 484 -1.87 -14.22 -0.09
CA VAL A 484 -3.33 -14.27 -0.33
C VAL A 484 -3.71 -13.20 -1.34
N CYS A 485 -4.65 -13.52 -2.22
CA CYS A 485 -5.23 -12.60 -3.21
C CYS A 485 -6.76 -12.70 -3.15
N ILE A 486 -7.42 -11.55 -3.22
CA ILE A 486 -8.86 -11.43 -3.44
C ILE A 486 -9.10 -11.52 -4.94
N VAL A 487 -9.90 -12.50 -5.35
CA VAL A 487 -10.35 -12.69 -6.73
C VAL A 487 -11.86 -12.55 -6.74
N ALA A 488 -12.37 -11.62 -7.55
CA ALA A 488 -13.79 -11.39 -7.70
C ALA A 488 -14.15 -11.24 -9.18
N THR A 489 -15.11 -12.00 -9.66
CA THR A 489 -15.60 -11.96 -11.05
C THR A 489 -17.10 -11.72 -11.06
N LYS A 490 -17.64 -11.22 -12.17
CA LYS A 490 -19.09 -11.30 -12.44
C LYS A 490 -19.36 -12.48 -13.37
N PRO A 491 -20.51 -13.18 -13.23
CA PRO A 491 -20.96 -14.10 -14.26
C PRO A 491 -21.06 -13.36 -15.60
N ILE A 492 -20.60 -14.02 -16.66
CA ILE A 492 -20.53 -13.50 -18.04
C ILE A 492 -21.90 -13.68 -18.72
#